data_AF-A0A0D7E527-F1
#
_entry.id   AF-A0A0D7E527-F1
#
_cell.length_a   1.000
_cell.length_b   1.000
_cell.length_c   1.000
_cell.angle_alpha   90.00
_cell.angle_beta   90.00
_cell.angle_gamma   90.00
#
_symmetry.space_group_name_H-M   'P 1'
#
loop_
_entity.id
_entity.type
_entity.pdbx_description
1 polymer ?
#
loop_
_entity_poly.entity_id
_entity_poly.type
_entity_poly.pdbx_seq_one_letter_code
_entity_poly.pdbx_strand_id
1 'polypeptide(L)'
;MQETFVRLRSRYWPDHLLGEILSKRWTETAIPVIVLIIVAFALSQAISGFLSPNGLADTARQAGEIGFVVLGISLVVIVGGIDLSVGSMFALCDFCALYCLDVLNWPVPAVVVATLICGALLGAVNGFLIGYLRLRAFITTLITLIIYRSAYDLLLVSNSNKIASAFPDIASWTFIGEGKVLGVPSVAIVYVAIAIFGHLFLTRLRPGWHVTAIGGSRR
;
A
#
# COMPACT_ATOMS: atom_id res chain seq x y z
N MET A 1 -27.47 42.03 -15.41
CA MET A 1 -26.43 41.84 -14.37
C MET A 1 -25.58 40.58 -14.60
N GLN A 2 -26.15 39.41 -14.92
CA GLN A 2 -25.35 38.18 -15.16
C GLN A 2 -24.32 38.28 -16.29
N GLU A 3 -24.62 38.95 -17.42
CA GLU A 3 -23.64 39.09 -18.52
C GLU A 3 -22.39 39.91 -18.15
N THR A 4 -22.54 40.91 -17.27
CA THR A 4 -21.43 41.75 -16.81
C THR A 4 -20.46 40.93 -15.95
N PHE A 5 -20.97 40.05 -15.10
CA PHE A 5 -20.17 39.14 -14.28
C PHE A 5 -19.43 38.10 -15.12
N VAL A 6 -20.05 37.57 -16.18
CA VAL A 6 -19.41 36.61 -17.10
C VAL A 6 -18.26 37.26 -17.89
N ARG A 7 -18.45 38.49 -18.38
CA ARG A 7 -17.40 39.25 -19.09
C ARG A 7 -16.26 39.70 -18.18
N LEU A 8 -16.55 40.03 -16.91
CA LEU A 8 -15.52 40.32 -15.91
C LEU A 8 -14.72 39.06 -15.57
N ARG A 9 -15.38 37.91 -15.41
CA ARG A 9 -14.70 36.63 -15.17
C ARG A 9 -13.74 36.27 -16.30
N SER A 10 -14.17 36.34 -17.56
CA SER A 10 -13.31 35.96 -18.69
C SER A 10 -12.12 36.91 -18.94
N ARG A 11 -12.19 38.15 -18.44
CA ARG A 11 -11.14 39.16 -18.60
C ARG A 11 -10.08 39.12 -17.49
N TYR A 12 -10.46 38.75 -16.27
CA TYR A 12 -9.56 38.69 -15.12
C TYR A 12 -9.12 37.27 -14.75
N TRP A 13 -9.85 36.25 -15.17
CA TRP A 13 -9.52 34.86 -14.88
C TRP A 13 -8.77 34.22 -16.06
N PRO A 14 -7.52 33.75 -15.86
CA PRO A 14 -6.71 33.16 -16.91
C PRO A 14 -7.12 31.70 -17.16
N ASP A 15 -8.41 31.44 -17.40
CA ASP A 15 -8.96 30.10 -17.63
C ASP A 15 -8.25 29.38 -18.79
N HIS A 16 -7.84 30.15 -19.82
CA HIS A 16 -7.13 29.61 -20.97
C HIS A 16 -5.70 29.17 -20.63
N LEU A 17 -4.94 29.96 -19.84
CA LEU A 17 -3.57 29.61 -19.44
C LEU A 17 -3.55 28.45 -18.44
N LEU A 18 -4.49 28.43 -17.48
CA LEU A 18 -4.61 27.33 -16.52
C LEU A 18 -5.03 26.04 -17.23
N GLY A 19 -6.00 26.09 -18.16
CA GLY A 19 -6.36 24.93 -18.97
C GLY A 19 -5.21 24.43 -19.85
N GLU A 20 -4.44 25.34 -20.44
CA GLU A 20 -3.28 25.00 -21.27
C GLU A 20 -2.12 24.42 -20.46
N ILE A 21 -1.90 24.85 -19.22
CA ILE A 21 -0.90 24.25 -18.32
C ILE A 21 -1.38 22.89 -17.80
N LEU A 22 -2.66 22.78 -17.37
CA LEU A 22 -3.23 21.55 -16.83
C LEU A 22 -3.35 20.43 -17.87
N SER A 23 -3.46 20.77 -19.16
CA SER A 23 -3.49 19.79 -20.25
C SER A 23 -2.12 19.18 -20.60
N LYS A 24 -1.02 19.71 -20.06
CA LYS A 24 0.32 19.18 -20.34
C LYS A 24 0.62 17.96 -19.45
N ARG A 25 1.21 16.91 -20.03
CA ARG A 25 1.54 15.65 -19.34
C ARG A 25 2.44 15.80 -18.10
N TRP A 26 3.34 16.78 -18.08
CA TRP A 26 4.20 17.02 -16.91
C TRP A 26 3.40 17.48 -15.68
N THR A 27 2.21 18.04 -15.90
CA THR A 27 1.32 18.53 -14.85
C THR A 27 0.72 17.39 -14.04
N GLU A 28 0.53 16.21 -14.64
CA GLU A 28 0.08 14.99 -13.94
C GLU A 28 1.04 14.57 -12.83
N THR A 29 2.35 14.71 -13.05
CA THR A 29 3.40 14.46 -12.04
C THR A 29 3.68 15.67 -11.16
N ALA A 30 3.59 16.89 -11.70
CA ALA A 30 3.90 18.09 -10.95
C ALA A 30 2.88 18.36 -9.84
N ILE A 31 1.59 18.09 -10.08
CA ILE A 31 0.53 18.33 -9.08
C ILE A 31 0.78 17.52 -7.79
N PRO A 32 0.95 16.18 -7.81
CA PRO A 32 1.25 15.41 -6.59
C PRO A 32 2.51 15.89 -5.87
N VAL A 33 3.56 16.26 -6.60
CA VAL A 33 4.82 16.73 -6.01
C VAL A 33 4.63 18.09 -5.34
N ILE A 34 3.92 19.03 -5.99
CA ILE A 34 3.63 20.34 -5.41
C ILE A 34 2.77 20.19 -4.16
N VAL A 35 1.72 19.35 -4.22
CA VAL A 35 0.88 19.05 -3.06
C VAL A 35 1.72 18.44 -1.93
N LEU A 36 2.61 17.51 -2.23
CA LEU A 36 3.52 16.91 -1.25
C LEU A 36 4.41 17.97 -0.58
N ILE A 37 5.00 18.88 -1.34
CA ILE A 37 5.85 19.97 -0.81
C ILE A 37 5.05 20.88 0.11
N ILE A 38 3.84 21.28 -0.31
CA ILE A 38 2.95 22.15 0.48
C ILE A 38 2.58 21.47 1.80
N VAL A 39 2.20 20.19 1.74
CA VAL A 39 1.85 19.41 2.93
C VAL A 39 3.07 19.24 3.84
N ALA A 40 4.23 18.89 3.29
CA ALA A 40 5.45 18.72 4.08
C ALA A 40 5.87 20.03 4.77
N PHE A 41 5.76 21.16 4.09
CA PHE A 41 6.02 22.47 4.67
C PHE A 41 5.01 22.81 5.78
N ALA A 42 3.72 22.60 5.54
CA ALA A 42 2.68 22.84 6.56
C ALA A 42 2.90 21.96 7.81
N LEU A 43 3.21 20.68 7.62
CA LEU A 43 3.50 19.75 8.72
C LEU A 43 4.79 20.12 9.47
N SER A 44 5.83 20.59 8.77
CA SER A 44 7.05 21.10 9.38
C SER A 44 6.79 22.25 10.36
N GLN A 45 5.81 23.09 10.07
CA GLN A 45 5.44 24.22 10.94
C GLN A 45 4.49 23.78 12.07
N ALA A 46 3.61 22.82 11.81
CA ALA A 46 2.61 22.37 12.77
C ALA A 46 3.16 21.37 13.81
N ILE A 47 4.15 20.56 13.43
CA ILE A 47 4.68 19.47 14.26
C ILE A 47 6.17 19.72 14.54
N SER A 48 6.49 19.93 15.82
CA SER A 48 7.87 20.09 16.25
C SER A 48 8.68 18.83 15.96
N GLY A 49 9.85 19.00 15.33
CA GLY A 49 10.73 17.86 15.00
C GLY A 49 10.25 16.98 13.84
N PHE A 50 9.26 17.40 13.04
CA PHE A 50 8.82 16.67 11.86
C PHE A 50 9.97 16.34 10.88
N LEU A 51 10.81 17.34 10.58
CA LEU A 51 12.00 17.19 9.75
C LEU A 51 13.24 16.72 10.51
N SER A 52 13.11 16.36 11.80
CA SER A 52 14.23 15.78 12.55
C SER A 52 14.57 14.39 12.00
N PRO A 53 15.80 13.89 12.19
CA PRO A 53 16.17 12.53 11.77
C PRO A 53 15.22 11.45 12.30
N ASN A 54 14.69 11.60 13.52
CA ASN A 54 13.72 10.68 14.10
C ASN A 54 12.35 10.81 13.43
N GLY A 55 11.84 12.03 13.24
CA GLY A 55 10.55 12.25 12.57
C GLY A 55 10.55 11.75 11.13
N LEU A 56 11.65 11.95 10.40
CA LEU A 56 11.83 11.41 9.05
C LEU A 56 11.94 9.88 9.06
N ALA A 57 12.64 9.29 10.02
CA ALA A 57 12.70 7.84 10.17
C ALA A 57 11.32 7.25 10.45
N ASP A 58 10.55 7.83 11.36
CA ASP A 58 9.21 7.32 11.71
C ASP A 58 8.23 7.48 10.55
N THR A 59 8.32 8.59 9.81
CA THR A 59 7.55 8.80 8.57
C THR A 59 7.95 7.79 7.51
N ALA A 60 9.24 7.52 7.32
CA ALA A 60 9.74 6.54 6.36
C ALA A 60 9.31 5.11 6.72
N ARG A 61 9.23 4.77 8.02
CA ARG A 61 8.72 3.47 8.49
C ARG A 61 7.27 3.28 8.08
N GLN A 62 6.40 4.24 8.42
CA GLN A 62 4.97 4.20 8.06
C GLN A 62 4.76 4.19 6.54
N ALA A 63 5.54 4.97 5.81
CA ALA A 63 5.52 4.97 4.34
C ALA A 63 5.95 3.62 3.77
N GLY A 64 6.92 2.93 4.38
CA GLY A 64 7.34 1.58 3.99
C GLY A 64 6.24 0.54 4.19
N GLU A 65 5.55 0.57 5.33
CA GLU A 65 4.42 -0.33 5.64
C GLU A 65 3.30 -0.19 4.60
N ILE A 66 2.85 1.03 4.34
CA ILE A 66 1.83 1.32 3.32
C ILE A 66 2.38 1.01 1.91
N GLY A 67 3.67 1.28 1.70
CA GLY A 67 4.36 1.04 0.44
C GLY A 67 4.29 -0.43 -0.02
N PHE A 68 4.41 -1.39 0.89
CA PHE A 68 4.23 -2.81 0.55
C PHE A 68 2.85 -3.13 -0.01
N VAL A 69 1.82 -2.57 0.61
CA VAL A 69 0.43 -2.71 0.15
C VAL A 69 0.28 -2.08 -1.23
N VAL A 70 0.83 -0.89 -1.43
CA VAL A 70 0.80 -0.19 -2.73
C VAL A 70 1.54 -0.97 -3.82
N LEU A 71 2.68 -1.60 -3.53
CA LEU A 71 3.38 -2.46 -4.49
C LEU A 71 2.52 -3.66 -4.90
N GLY A 72 1.84 -4.30 -3.95
CA GLY A 72 0.91 -5.39 -4.25
C GLY A 72 -0.23 -4.95 -5.17
N ILE A 73 -0.92 -3.85 -4.82
CA ILE A 73 -2.02 -3.30 -5.63
C ILE A 73 -1.52 -2.84 -7.01
N SER A 74 -0.31 -2.29 -7.09
CA SER A 74 0.29 -1.85 -8.35
C SER A 74 0.38 -3.00 -9.35
N LEU A 75 0.75 -4.20 -8.91
CA LEU A 75 0.76 -5.38 -9.79
C LEU A 75 -0.64 -5.73 -10.31
N VAL A 76 -1.68 -5.62 -9.48
CA VAL A 76 -3.07 -5.85 -9.90
C VAL A 76 -3.51 -4.82 -10.95
N VAL A 77 -3.21 -3.54 -10.72
CA VAL A 77 -3.56 -2.45 -11.63
C VAL A 77 -2.79 -2.54 -12.95
N ILE A 78 -1.54 -2.98 -12.91
CA ILE A 78 -0.72 -3.22 -14.11
C ILE A 78 -1.38 -4.26 -15.00
N VAL A 79 -1.92 -5.34 -14.43
CA VAL A 79 -2.64 -6.40 -15.18
C VAL A 79 -4.04 -5.94 -15.64
N GLY A 80 -4.46 -4.73 -15.28
CA GLY A 80 -5.79 -4.19 -15.62
C GLY A 80 -6.91 -4.72 -14.72
N GLY A 81 -6.56 -5.19 -13.51
CA GLY A 81 -7.51 -5.61 -12.49
C GLY A 81 -7.86 -4.49 -11.50
N ILE A 82 -8.77 -4.82 -10.59
CA ILE A 82 -9.11 -4.02 -9.40
C ILE A 82 -9.10 -4.99 -8.22
N ASP A 83 -8.49 -4.59 -7.10
CA ASP A 83 -8.55 -5.34 -5.85
C ASP A 83 -8.95 -4.43 -4.68
N LEU A 84 -10.18 -4.62 -4.22
CA LEU A 84 -10.70 -3.96 -3.02
C LEU A 84 -10.35 -4.72 -1.74
N SER A 85 -10.09 -6.03 -1.83
CA SER A 85 -9.93 -6.93 -0.69
C SER A 85 -8.57 -6.80 0.02
N VAL A 86 -7.61 -6.10 -0.58
CA VAL A 86 -6.24 -5.96 -0.07
C VAL A 86 -6.16 -5.52 1.40
N GLY A 87 -7.03 -4.61 1.84
CA GLY A 87 -7.07 -4.16 3.24
C GLY A 87 -7.50 -5.27 4.20
N SER A 88 -8.49 -6.08 3.82
CA SER A 88 -8.93 -7.23 4.59
C SER A 88 -7.92 -8.39 4.58
N MET A 89 -7.20 -8.56 3.46
CA MET A 89 -6.08 -9.50 3.38
C MET A 89 -4.93 -9.09 4.30
N PHE A 90 -4.58 -7.80 4.31
CA PHE A 90 -3.58 -7.25 5.22
C PHE A 90 -3.93 -7.52 6.69
N ALA A 91 -5.18 -7.25 7.09
CA ALA A 91 -5.66 -7.53 8.44
C ALA A 91 -5.59 -9.02 8.82
N LEU A 92 -5.94 -9.93 7.91
CA LEU A 92 -5.80 -11.37 8.14
C LEU A 92 -4.34 -11.82 8.25
N CYS A 93 -3.45 -11.26 7.43
CA CYS A 93 -2.01 -11.56 7.50
C CYS A 93 -1.41 -11.09 8.83
N ASP A 94 -1.80 -9.89 9.28
CA ASP A 94 -1.38 -9.33 10.56
C ASP A 94 -1.87 -10.19 11.73
N PHE A 95 -3.17 -10.55 11.73
CA PHE A 95 -3.71 -11.51 12.70
C PHE A 95 -2.96 -12.84 12.68
N CYS A 96 -2.66 -13.38 11.50
CA CYS A 96 -1.91 -14.63 11.38
C CYS A 96 -0.51 -14.51 12.00
N ALA A 97 0.18 -13.38 11.77
CA ALA A 97 1.50 -13.14 12.32
C ALA A 97 1.45 -13.06 13.85
N LEU A 98 0.52 -12.25 14.40
CA LEU A 98 0.31 -12.12 15.84
C LEU A 98 -0.12 -13.43 16.48
N TYR A 99 -1.05 -14.17 15.87
CA TYR A 99 -1.49 -15.46 16.41
C TYR A 99 -0.35 -16.48 16.47
N CYS A 100 0.45 -16.60 15.41
CA CYS A 100 1.60 -17.50 15.39
C CYS A 100 2.68 -17.10 16.40
N LEU A 101 2.93 -15.80 16.56
CA LEU A 101 3.94 -15.29 17.49
C LEU A 101 3.48 -15.38 18.95
N ASP A 102 2.30 -14.83 19.25
CA ASP A 102 1.83 -14.56 20.61
C ASP A 102 1.10 -15.75 21.24
N VAL A 103 0.34 -16.49 20.43
CA VAL A 103 -0.48 -17.62 20.93
C VAL A 103 0.27 -18.93 20.75
N LEU A 104 0.83 -19.17 19.55
CA LEU A 104 1.55 -20.41 19.26
C LEU A 104 3.02 -20.38 19.67
N ASN A 105 3.57 -19.20 19.99
CA ASN A 105 4.98 -19.02 20.39
C ASN A 105 5.97 -19.57 19.35
N TRP A 106 5.66 -19.39 18.07
CA TRP A 106 6.52 -19.83 16.98
C TRP A 106 7.77 -18.95 16.85
N PRO A 107 8.90 -19.50 16.40
CA PRO A 107 10.09 -18.70 16.13
C PRO A 107 9.84 -17.74 14.97
N VAL A 108 10.42 -16.54 15.02
CA VAL A 108 10.19 -15.45 14.06
C VAL A 108 10.30 -15.88 12.58
N PRO A 109 11.31 -16.67 12.16
CA PRO A 109 11.37 -17.12 10.75
C PRO A 109 10.16 -17.96 10.32
N ALA A 110 9.62 -18.80 11.21
CA ALA A 110 8.43 -19.60 10.93
C ALA A 110 7.18 -18.72 10.82
N VAL A 111 7.06 -17.69 11.66
CA VAL A 111 5.98 -16.69 11.58
C VAL A 111 6.00 -15.98 10.22
N VAL A 112 7.17 -15.47 9.79
CA VAL A 112 7.31 -14.79 8.49
C VAL A 112 6.87 -15.69 7.34
N VAL A 113 7.33 -16.95 7.31
CA VAL A 113 6.94 -17.90 6.25
C VAL A 113 5.45 -18.20 6.28
N ALA A 114 4.87 -18.41 7.47
CA ALA A 114 3.44 -18.66 7.63
C ALA A 114 2.59 -17.48 7.13
N THR A 115 2.96 -16.25 7.49
CA THR A 115 2.27 -15.03 7.05
C THR A 115 2.38 -14.83 5.54
N LEU A 116 3.55 -15.08 4.94
CA LEU A 116 3.73 -15.02 3.48
C LEU A 116 2.85 -16.04 2.75
N ILE A 117 2.78 -17.27 3.27
CA ILE A 117 1.90 -18.32 2.72
C ILE A 117 0.44 -17.91 2.86
N CYS A 118 0.02 -17.38 4.01
CA CYS A 118 -1.34 -16.90 4.25
C CYS A 118 -1.74 -15.85 3.20
N GLY A 119 -0.92 -14.80 3.03
CA GLY A 119 -1.17 -13.76 2.04
C GLY A 119 -1.18 -14.29 0.61
N ALA A 120 -0.25 -15.19 0.26
CA ALA A 120 -0.21 -15.82 -1.05
C ALA A 120 -1.47 -16.65 -1.34
N LEU A 121 -1.99 -17.40 -0.37
CA LEU A 121 -3.21 -18.18 -0.52
C LEU A 121 -4.44 -17.28 -0.70
N LEU A 122 -4.58 -16.23 0.13
CA LEU A 122 -5.69 -15.27 0.02
C LEU A 122 -5.68 -14.56 -1.34
N GLY A 123 -4.50 -14.18 -1.84
CA GLY A 123 -4.33 -13.59 -3.17
C GLY A 123 -4.57 -14.59 -4.30
N ALA A 124 -4.15 -15.85 -4.13
CA ALA A 124 -4.36 -16.91 -5.10
C ALA A 124 -5.85 -17.23 -5.28
N VAL A 125 -6.68 -17.13 -4.24
CA VAL A 125 -8.14 -17.25 -4.37
C VAL A 125 -8.68 -16.18 -5.34
N ASN A 126 -8.34 -14.91 -5.14
CA ASN A 126 -8.75 -13.84 -6.07
C ASN A 126 -8.19 -14.07 -7.48
N GLY A 127 -6.91 -14.43 -7.59
CA GLY A 127 -6.25 -14.72 -8.86
C GLY A 127 -6.89 -15.88 -9.62
N PHE A 128 -7.30 -16.94 -8.93
CA PHE A 128 -7.99 -18.09 -9.51
C PHE A 128 -9.40 -17.72 -9.98
N LEU A 129 -10.18 -17.06 -9.13
CA LEU A 129 -11.55 -16.65 -9.44
C LEU A 129 -11.60 -15.68 -10.65
N ILE A 130 -10.67 -14.73 -10.71
CA ILE A 130 -10.67 -13.71 -11.76
C ILE A 130 -9.94 -14.22 -13.02
N GLY A 131 -8.78 -14.84 -12.85
CA GLY A 131 -7.92 -15.26 -13.95
C GLY A 131 -8.40 -16.53 -14.64
N TYR A 132 -8.78 -17.55 -13.86
CA TYR A 132 -9.18 -18.85 -14.40
C TYR A 132 -10.70 -18.93 -14.64
N LEU A 133 -11.51 -18.56 -13.64
CA LEU A 133 -12.97 -18.60 -13.77
C LEU A 133 -13.56 -17.37 -14.48
N ARG A 134 -12.71 -16.40 -14.86
CA ARG A 134 -13.10 -15.21 -15.63
C ARG A 134 -14.22 -14.39 -14.98
N LEU A 135 -14.28 -14.36 -13.65
CA LEU A 135 -15.24 -13.53 -12.92
C LEU A 135 -14.88 -12.04 -13.01
N ARG A 136 -15.86 -11.16 -12.77
CA ARG A 136 -15.66 -9.70 -12.79
C ARG A 136 -14.88 -9.26 -11.56
N ALA A 137 -13.65 -8.76 -11.78
CA ALA A 137 -12.69 -8.40 -10.72
C ALA A 137 -13.27 -7.51 -9.60
N PHE A 138 -14.03 -6.47 -9.94
CA PHE A 138 -14.62 -5.57 -8.96
C PHE A 138 -15.58 -6.29 -8.00
N ILE A 139 -16.52 -7.07 -8.53
CA ILE A 139 -17.51 -7.80 -7.71
C ILE A 139 -16.83 -8.91 -6.92
N THR A 140 -15.91 -9.65 -7.56
CA THR A 140 -15.18 -10.73 -6.89
C THR A 140 -14.38 -10.22 -5.70
N THR A 141 -13.63 -9.14 -5.87
CA THR A 141 -12.82 -8.58 -4.77
C THR A 141 -13.65 -7.86 -3.71
N LEU A 142 -14.82 -7.33 -4.07
CA LEU A 142 -15.78 -6.85 -3.07
C LEU A 142 -16.33 -7.99 -2.19
N ILE A 143 -16.67 -9.13 -2.80
CA ILE A 143 -17.16 -10.30 -2.06
C ILE A 143 -16.05 -10.86 -1.16
N THR A 144 -14.84 -11.05 -1.69
CA THR A 144 -13.73 -11.56 -0.89
C THR A 144 -13.29 -10.57 0.19
N LEU A 145 -13.39 -9.26 -0.03
CA LEU A 145 -13.24 -8.25 1.02
C LEU A 145 -14.15 -8.56 2.20
N ILE A 146 -15.45 -8.74 1.95
CA ILE A 146 -16.44 -9.01 3.00
C ILE A 146 -16.11 -10.33 3.71
N ILE A 147 -15.84 -11.40 2.97
CA ILE A 147 -15.52 -12.71 3.53
C ILE A 147 -14.27 -12.64 4.42
N TYR A 148 -13.18 -12.07 3.90
CA TYR A 148 -11.92 -11.96 4.63
C TYR A 148 -12.05 -11.05 5.84
N ARG A 149 -12.79 -9.95 5.72
CA ARG A 149 -13.04 -9.06 6.84
C ARG A 149 -13.85 -9.75 7.93
N SER A 150 -14.92 -10.45 7.58
CA SER A 150 -15.72 -11.22 8.53
C SER A 150 -14.90 -12.35 9.19
N ALA A 151 -14.06 -13.04 8.43
CA ALA A 151 -13.16 -14.06 8.99
C ALA A 151 -12.19 -13.44 10.01
N TYR A 152 -11.58 -12.30 9.68
CA TYR A 152 -10.72 -11.55 10.59
C TYR A 152 -11.47 -11.17 11.86
N ASP A 153 -12.67 -10.58 11.75
CA ASP A 153 -13.44 -10.12 12.90
C ASP A 153 -13.82 -11.30 13.83
N LEU A 154 -14.19 -12.46 13.28
CA LEU A 154 -14.49 -13.68 14.06
C LEU A 154 -13.26 -14.25 14.77
N LEU A 155 -12.12 -14.30 14.08
CA LEU A 155 -10.86 -14.81 14.61
C LEU A 155 -10.30 -13.89 15.70
N LEU A 156 -10.41 -12.57 15.49
CA LEU A 156 -9.98 -11.58 16.47
C LEU A 156 -10.82 -11.66 17.74
N VAL A 157 -12.15 -11.71 17.64
CA VAL A 157 -13.02 -11.78 18.83
C VAL A 157 -12.71 -13.01 19.69
N SER A 158 -12.39 -14.15 19.07
CA SER A 158 -12.09 -15.39 19.80
C SER A 158 -10.68 -15.42 20.42
N ASN A 159 -9.74 -14.59 19.95
CA ASN A 159 -8.34 -14.61 20.38
C ASN A 159 -7.83 -13.27 20.93
N SER A 160 -8.68 -12.23 20.98
CA SER A 160 -8.32 -10.87 21.37
C SER A 160 -7.63 -10.81 22.73
N ASN A 161 -8.18 -11.50 23.74
CA ASN A 161 -7.58 -11.54 25.07
C ASN A 161 -6.19 -12.19 25.09
N LYS A 162 -5.98 -13.23 24.27
CA LYS A 162 -4.69 -13.94 24.21
C LYS A 162 -3.62 -13.09 23.53
N ILE A 163 -3.98 -12.44 22.43
CA ILE A 163 -3.07 -11.54 21.69
C ILE A 163 -2.76 -10.31 22.55
N ALA A 164 -3.78 -9.66 23.14
CA ALA A 164 -3.59 -8.44 23.92
C ALA A 164 -2.84 -8.64 25.25
N SER A 165 -2.76 -9.87 25.76
CA SER A 165 -2.01 -10.19 26.98
C SER A 165 -0.59 -10.69 26.72
N ALA A 166 -0.24 -10.95 25.46
CA ALA A 166 1.10 -11.35 25.07
C ALA A 166 1.97 -10.11 24.81
N PHE A 167 3.11 -10.06 25.48
CA PHE A 167 4.15 -9.05 25.22
C PHE A 167 5.49 -9.77 25.05
N PRO A 168 5.67 -10.54 23.96
CA PRO A 168 6.92 -11.27 23.75
C PRO A 168 8.05 -10.27 23.45
N ASP A 169 9.02 -10.16 24.36
CA ASP A 169 10.23 -9.36 24.17
C ASP A 169 11.22 -10.11 23.27
N ILE A 170 10.93 -10.11 21.96
CA ILE A 170 11.73 -10.79 20.95
C ILE A 170 12.46 -9.74 20.12
N ALA A 171 13.75 -9.55 20.41
CA ALA A 171 14.59 -8.55 19.74
C ALA A 171 14.55 -8.61 18.20
N SER A 172 14.49 -9.82 17.62
CA SER A 172 14.40 -9.97 16.16
C SER A 172 13.06 -9.53 15.59
N TRP A 173 11.96 -9.68 16.34
CA TRP A 173 10.64 -9.21 15.93
C TRP A 173 10.57 -7.69 15.97
N THR A 174 11.00 -7.10 17.10
CA THR A 174 11.08 -5.64 17.27
C THR A 174 12.03 -5.01 16.25
N PHE A 175 13.14 -5.66 15.91
CA PHE A 175 14.05 -5.14 14.88
C PHE A 175 13.43 -5.10 13.47
N ILE A 176 12.57 -6.07 13.12
CA ILE A 176 11.89 -6.08 11.82
C ILE A 176 10.88 -4.93 11.71
N GLY A 177 10.15 -4.62 12.79
CA GLY A 177 9.14 -3.56 12.79
C GLY A 177 9.69 -2.16 13.10
N GLU A 178 10.49 -2.03 14.16
CA GLU A 178 10.91 -0.74 14.74
C GLU A 178 12.42 -0.50 14.65
N GLY A 179 13.19 -1.50 14.25
CA GLY A 179 14.65 -1.42 14.16
C GLY A 179 15.14 -0.35 13.20
N LYS A 180 16.34 0.16 13.47
CA LYS A 180 17.04 1.15 12.62
C LYS A 180 18.43 0.64 12.26
N VAL A 181 18.80 0.78 11.00
CA VAL A 181 20.15 0.52 10.47
C VAL A 181 20.73 1.85 10.00
N LEU A 182 21.79 2.33 10.66
CA LEU A 182 22.43 3.62 10.35
C LEU A 182 21.44 4.81 10.33
N GLY A 183 20.44 4.78 11.21
CA GLY A 183 19.39 5.81 11.30
C GLY A 183 18.21 5.64 10.35
N VAL A 184 18.28 4.67 9.42
CA VAL A 184 17.18 4.35 8.49
C VAL A 184 16.35 3.19 9.04
N PRO A 185 15.01 3.26 9.06
CA PRO A 185 14.18 2.14 9.50
C PRO A 185 14.43 0.88 8.69
N SER A 186 14.50 -0.26 9.36
CA SER A 186 14.64 -1.59 8.74
C SER A 186 13.51 -1.85 7.72
N VAL A 187 12.27 -1.51 8.07
CA VAL A 187 11.09 -1.61 7.20
C VAL A 187 11.28 -0.85 5.89
N ALA A 188 11.80 0.38 5.95
CA ALA A 188 12.02 1.21 4.77
C ALA A 188 13.09 0.61 3.84
N ILE A 189 14.15 0.02 4.42
CA ILE A 189 15.20 -0.66 3.66
C ILE A 189 14.63 -1.88 2.93
N VAL A 190 13.87 -2.73 3.64
CA VAL A 190 13.25 -3.92 3.04
C VAL A 190 12.25 -3.52 1.95
N TYR A 191 11.48 -2.45 2.18
CA TYR A 191 10.57 -1.90 1.19
C TYR A 191 11.30 -1.46 -0.08
N VAL A 192 12.38 -0.67 0.05
CA VAL A 192 13.18 -0.22 -1.10
C VAL A 192 13.78 -1.41 -1.83
N ALA A 193 14.29 -2.41 -1.12
CA ALA A 193 14.83 -3.62 -1.73
C ALA A 193 13.76 -4.36 -2.57
N ILE A 194 12.56 -4.54 -2.02
CA ILE A 194 11.44 -5.19 -2.71
C ILE A 194 10.91 -4.33 -3.86
N ALA A 195 10.88 -3.00 -3.72
CA ALA A 195 10.49 -2.08 -4.78
C ALA A 195 11.48 -2.13 -5.97
N ILE A 196 12.78 -2.14 -5.69
CA ILE A 196 13.83 -2.31 -6.71
C ILE A 196 13.67 -3.66 -7.39
N PHE A 197 13.48 -4.73 -6.61
CA PHE A 197 13.22 -6.06 -7.16
C PHE A 197 11.97 -6.06 -8.06
N GLY A 198 10.87 -5.46 -7.62
CA GLY A 198 9.63 -5.35 -8.39
C GLY A 198 9.82 -4.57 -9.69
N HIS A 199 10.56 -3.47 -9.65
CA HIS A 199 10.93 -2.70 -10.85
C HIS A 199 11.75 -3.55 -11.83
N LEU A 200 12.80 -4.23 -11.36
CA LEU A 200 13.60 -5.12 -12.19
C LEU A 200 12.79 -6.30 -12.73
N PHE A 201 11.90 -6.86 -11.91
CA PHE A 201 11.00 -7.94 -12.31
C PHE A 201 10.13 -7.50 -13.48
N LEU A 202 9.47 -6.34 -13.37
CA LEU A 202 8.57 -5.84 -14.41
C LEU A 202 9.30 -5.37 -15.68
N THR A 203 10.51 -4.81 -15.55
CA THR A 203 11.21 -4.19 -16.68
C THR A 203 12.23 -5.10 -17.36
N ARG A 204 12.86 -6.02 -16.62
CA ARG A 204 13.98 -6.84 -17.11
C ARG A 204 13.68 -8.33 -17.18
N LEU A 205 12.74 -8.86 -16.38
CA LEU A 205 12.46 -10.30 -16.35
C LEU A 205 11.32 -10.68 -17.30
N ARG A 206 11.48 -11.82 -17.98
CA ARG A 206 10.48 -12.41 -18.88
C ARG A 206 9.08 -12.53 -18.26
N PRO A 207 8.89 -13.07 -17.04
CA PRO A 207 7.55 -13.14 -16.43
C PRO A 207 6.93 -11.74 -16.23
N GLY A 208 7.72 -10.72 -15.89
CA GLY A 208 7.22 -9.36 -15.75
C GLY A 208 6.69 -8.77 -17.05
N TRP A 209 7.33 -9.07 -18.19
CA TRP A 209 6.81 -8.66 -19.51
C TRP A 209 5.47 -9.32 -19.86
N HIS A 210 5.24 -10.57 -19.42
CA HIS A 210 3.95 -11.22 -19.63
C HIS A 210 2.85 -10.52 -18.82
N VAL A 211 3.15 -10.18 -17.56
CA VAL A 211 2.24 -9.46 -16.66
C VAL A 211 1.83 -8.10 -17.27
N THR A 212 2.80 -7.32 -17.77
CA THR A 212 2.51 -6.02 -18.39
C THR A 212 1.78 -6.16 -19.73
N ALA A 213 2.09 -7.17 -20.54
CA ALA A 213 1.40 -7.43 -21.80
C ALA A 213 -0.08 -7.79 -21.62
N ILE A 214 -0.41 -8.61 -20.60
CA ILE A 214 -1.81 -8.94 -20.26
C ILE A 214 -2.60 -7.67 -19.96
N GLY A 215 -2.03 -6.77 -19.15
CA GLY A 215 -2.66 -5.49 -18.84
C GLY A 215 -2.85 -4.58 -20.04
N GLY A 216 -1.85 -4.53 -20.93
CA GLY A 216 -1.93 -3.76 -22.17
C GLY A 216 -3.07 -4.19 -23.11
N SER A 217 -3.43 -5.48 -23.11
CA SER A 217 -4.55 -5.98 -23.94
C SER A 217 -5.95 -5.69 -23.39
N ARG A 218 -6.06 -5.31 -22.10
CA ARG A 218 -7.35 -5.06 -21.41
C ARG A 218 -7.76 -3.58 -21.40
N ARG A 219 -6.86 -2.67 -21.79
CA ARG A 219 -7.10 -1.22 -21.89
C ARG A 219 -7.47 -0.84 -23.31
#